data_AF-A0A916GDC2-F1
#
_entry.id   AF-A0A916GDC2-F1
#
_cell.length_a   1.000
_cell.length_b   1.000
_cell.length_c   1.000
_cell.angle_alpha   90.00
_cell.angle_beta   90.00
_cell.angle_gamma   90.00
#
_symmetry.space_group_name_H-M   'P 1'
#
loop_
_entity.id
_entity.type
_entity.pdbx_description
1 polymer ?
#
loop_
_entity_poly.entity_id
_entity_poly.type
_entity_poly.pdbx_seq_one_letter_code
_entity_poly.pdbx_strand_id
1 'polypeptide(L)'
;MSMHSQWEPNNLGLIPMVVEQSGRGERSYDIYSRLLKERVVFLVGPVNDMTANLVVAQLLFLEAENPDKDISFYINSPGGSVTAGMAIYDTMQFIKPDVSTLCTGQAASMGALLLTAGAKGKRFVLPNSRMMIHQPLGGFQGQASDIEIHAREILYLREKLNEIMAHHTGKPVATIANDTERDNFMSAEQAVSYGLVDKVIASRADAA
;
A
#
# COMPACT_ATOMS: atom_id res chain seq x y z
N MET A 1 31.33 7.91 5.16
CA MET A 1 30.90 9.28 5.46
C MET A 1 29.46 9.42 4.96
N SER A 2 28.48 9.20 5.83
CA SER A 2 27.06 9.32 5.49
C SER A 2 26.76 10.79 5.23
N MET A 3 26.41 11.13 3.99
CA MET A 3 25.82 12.43 3.69
C MET A 3 24.41 12.42 4.27
N HIS A 4 24.27 12.84 5.54
CA HIS A 4 22.97 13.29 6.03
C HIS A 4 22.56 14.49 5.18
N SER A 5 21.51 14.30 4.38
CA SER A 5 20.92 15.34 3.55
C SER A 5 20.49 16.49 4.46
N GLN A 6 21.02 17.69 4.23
CA GLN A 6 20.68 18.93 4.95
C GLN A 6 19.22 19.40 4.72
N TRP A 7 18.39 18.55 4.13
CA TRP A 7 17.00 18.80 3.75
C TRP A 7 16.03 17.86 4.47
N GLU A 8 16.48 17.18 5.53
CA GLU A 8 15.54 16.53 6.44
C GLU A 8 14.81 17.61 7.26
N PRO A 9 13.47 17.67 7.20
CA PRO A 9 12.73 18.62 8.00
C PRO A 9 12.93 18.29 9.49
N ASN A 10 13.77 19.07 10.16
CA ASN A 10 13.87 19.05 11.60
C ASN A 10 12.56 19.61 12.18
N ASN A 11 11.90 18.82 13.04
CA ASN A 11 10.67 19.16 13.76
C ASN A 11 9.30 18.91 13.04
N LEU A 12 9.17 17.81 12.29
CA LEU A 12 7.86 17.32 11.79
C LEU A 12 7.02 16.54 12.83
N GLY A 13 7.48 16.40 14.07
CA GLY A 13 6.87 15.53 15.08
C GLY A 13 5.55 16.01 15.69
N LEU A 14 5.05 17.19 15.32
CA LEU A 14 3.78 17.71 15.81
C LEU A 14 2.67 17.40 14.80
N ILE A 15 1.88 16.36 15.08
CA ILE A 15 0.64 16.09 14.35
C ILE A 15 -0.40 17.14 14.81
N PRO A 16 -0.96 17.97 13.90
CA PRO A 16 -1.93 18.98 14.29
C PRO A 16 -3.17 18.36 14.93
N MET A 17 -3.67 19.02 15.98
CA MET A 17 -4.92 18.68 16.64
C MET A 17 -6.08 19.45 15.99
N VAL A 18 -7.22 18.80 15.86
CA VAL A 18 -8.47 19.36 15.38
C VAL A 18 -9.55 19.19 16.44
N VAL A 19 -10.43 20.20 16.57
CA VAL A 19 -11.55 20.18 17.50
C VAL A 19 -12.84 19.89 16.72
N GLU A 20 -13.55 18.85 17.14
CA GLU A 20 -14.88 18.51 16.63
C GLU A 20 -15.92 18.94 17.66
N GLN A 21 -16.78 19.90 17.28
CA GLN A 21 -17.95 20.28 18.05
C GLN A 21 -19.10 19.33 17.74
N SER A 22 -19.58 18.64 18.77
CA SER A 22 -20.78 17.79 18.70
C SER A 22 -21.86 18.32 19.64
N GLY A 23 -23.11 17.89 19.47
CA GLY A 23 -24.19 18.24 20.39
C GLY A 23 -23.99 17.79 21.85
N ARG A 24 -22.95 16.99 22.14
CA ARG A 24 -22.56 16.53 23.48
C ARG A 24 -21.26 17.17 23.99
N GLY A 25 -20.74 18.19 23.30
CA GLY A 25 -19.52 18.91 23.67
C GLY A 25 -18.40 18.81 22.63
N GLU A 26 -17.24 19.35 22.99
CA GLU A 26 -16.02 19.37 22.18
C GLU A 26 -15.15 18.14 22.42
N ARG A 27 -14.63 17.56 21.33
CA ARG A 27 -13.60 16.52 21.37
C ARG A 27 -12.43 16.91 20.48
N SER A 28 -11.22 16.73 20.99
CA SER A 28 -9.99 16.97 20.25
C SER A 28 -9.40 15.66 19.74
N TYR A 29 -9.00 15.65 18.47
CA TYR A 29 -8.35 14.52 17.81
C TYR A 29 -7.09 15.02 17.11
N ASP A 30 -6.07 14.18 16.96
CA ASP A 30 -5.06 14.46 15.93
C ASP A 30 -5.70 14.26 14.54
N ILE A 31 -5.12 14.89 13.52
CA ILE A 31 -5.72 14.88 12.17
C ILE A 31 -5.88 13.47 11.59
N TYR A 32 -4.99 12.52 11.91
CA TYR A 32 -5.09 11.14 11.43
C TYR A 32 -6.21 10.39 12.15
N SER A 33 -6.30 10.52 13.48
CA SER A 33 -7.43 9.96 14.24
C SER A 33 -8.76 10.52 13.77
N ARG A 34 -8.83 11.81 13.40
CA ARG A 34 -10.06 12.38 12.83
C ARG A 34 -10.41 11.76 11.49
N LEU A 35 -9.43 11.48 10.63
CA LEU A 35 -9.63 10.84 9.33
C LEU A 35 -9.96 9.34 9.46
N LEU A 36 -9.42 8.65 10.47
CA LEU A 36 -9.77 7.27 10.77
C LEU A 36 -11.26 7.12 11.13
N LYS A 37 -11.87 8.12 11.78
CA LYS A 37 -13.33 8.14 12.00
C LYS A 37 -14.13 8.18 10.69
N GLU A 38 -13.57 8.77 9.63
CA GLU A 38 -14.11 8.72 8.26
C GLU A 38 -13.63 7.48 7.48
N ARG A 39 -13.05 6.50 8.17
CA ARG A 39 -12.56 5.22 7.63
C ARG A 39 -11.42 5.37 6.63
N VAL A 40 -10.62 6.43 6.78
CA VAL A 40 -9.40 6.65 5.98
C VAL A 40 -8.19 6.15 6.74
N VAL A 41 -7.47 5.20 6.14
CA VAL A 41 -6.21 4.63 6.64
C VAL A 41 -5.07 5.06 5.73
N PHE A 42 -3.92 5.39 6.30
CA PHE A 42 -2.75 5.85 5.57
C PHE A 42 -1.59 4.87 5.67
N LEU A 43 -0.96 4.57 4.53
CA LEU A 43 0.36 3.95 4.45
C LEU A 43 1.31 4.94 3.75
N VAL A 44 2.06 5.69 4.56
CA VAL A 44 3.02 6.69 4.09
C VAL A 44 4.43 6.29 4.50
N GLY A 45 5.35 6.25 3.53
CA GLY A 45 6.72 5.82 3.76
C GLY A 45 6.92 4.30 3.66
N PRO A 46 8.09 3.80 4.10
CA PRO A 46 8.48 2.39 3.91
C PRO A 46 7.55 1.41 4.63
N VAL A 47 7.31 0.26 4.00
CA VAL A 47 6.59 -0.87 4.61
C VAL A 47 7.56 -1.65 5.51
N ASN A 48 7.26 -1.70 6.80
CA ASN A 48 7.95 -2.50 7.81
C ASN A 48 6.94 -3.04 8.84
N ASP A 49 7.40 -3.91 9.74
CA ASP A 49 6.53 -4.60 10.70
C ASP A 49 5.70 -3.65 11.56
N MET A 50 6.26 -2.50 11.97
CA MET A 50 5.55 -1.49 12.77
C MET A 50 4.44 -0.83 11.96
N THR A 51 4.74 -0.34 10.75
CA THR A 51 3.74 0.29 9.88
C THR A 51 2.65 -0.69 9.45
N ALA A 52 3.02 -1.94 9.15
CA ALA A 52 2.08 -2.99 8.79
C ALA A 52 1.17 -3.34 9.95
N ASN A 53 1.71 -3.54 11.15
CA ASN A 53 0.91 -3.84 12.32
C ASN A 53 -0.10 -2.72 12.64
N LEU A 54 0.29 -1.45 12.47
CA LEU A 54 -0.63 -0.32 12.62
C LEU A 54 -1.74 -0.32 11.56
N VAL A 55 -1.43 -0.60 10.30
CA VAL A 55 -2.46 -0.70 9.24
C VAL A 55 -3.41 -1.87 9.52
N VAL A 56 -2.88 -3.04 9.86
CA VAL A 56 -3.68 -4.23 10.20
C VAL A 56 -4.62 -3.94 11.37
N ALA A 57 -4.12 -3.32 12.45
CA ALA A 57 -4.94 -2.94 13.59
C ALA A 57 -6.06 -1.96 13.22
N GLN A 58 -5.78 -0.97 12.36
CA GLN A 58 -6.79 -0.02 11.88
C GLN A 58 -7.84 -0.70 11.00
N LEU A 59 -7.45 -1.61 10.11
CA LEU A 59 -8.38 -2.35 9.26
C LEU A 59 -9.36 -3.19 10.08
N LEU A 60 -8.83 -3.97 11.04
CA LEU A 60 -9.64 -4.79 11.95
C LEU A 60 -10.54 -3.94 12.85
N PHE A 61 -10.04 -2.80 13.34
CA PHE A 61 -10.84 -1.85 14.10
C PHE A 61 -12.02 -1.31 13.29
N LEU A 62 -11.78 -0.90 12.03
CA LEU A 62 -12.82 -0.36 11.16
C LEU A 62 -13.85 -1.42 10.75
N GLU A 63 -13.44 -2.66 10.58
CA GLU A 63 -14.36 -3.78 10.40
C GLU A 63 -15.28 -3.95 11.63
N ALA A 64 -14.72 -3.96 12.84
CA ALA A 64 -15.50 -4.11 14.07
C ALA A 64 -16.49 -2.95 14.29
N GLU A 65 -16.13 -1.73 13.92
CA GLU A 65 -17.01 -0.55 14.03
C GLU A 65 -18.18 -0.59 13.05
N ASN A 66 -17.93 -0.98 11.80
CA ASN A 66 -18.96 -1.17 10.80
C ASN A 66 -18.46 -2.07 9.65
N PRO A 67 -18.88 -3.35 9.59
CA PRO A 67 -18.37 -4.29 8.60
C PRO A 67 -19.01 -4.13 7.22
N ASP A 68 -20.03 -3.28 7.07
CA ASP A 68 -20.75 -3.06 5.80
C ASP A 68 -20.31 -1.79 5.07
N LYS A 69 -19.44 -0.97 5.68
CA LYS A 69 -18.94 0.27 5.09
C LYS A 69 -17.52 0.12 4.58
N ASP A 70 -17.29 0.57 3.35
CA ASP A 70 -15.97 0.63 2.72
C ASP A 70 -14.90 1.29 3.61
N ILE A 71 -13.65 0.87 3.40
CA ILE A 71 -12.45 1.49 3.97
C ILE A 71 -11.67 2.15 2.85
N SER A 72 -11.20 3.38 3.08
CA SER A 72 -10.35 4.12 2.15
C SER A 72 -8.89 4.00 2.57
N PHE A 73 -8.09 3.28 1.79
CA PHE A 73 -6.68 3.03 2.08
C PHE A 73 -5.76 3.85 1.16
N TYR A 74 -5.14 4.88 1.71
CA TYR A 74 -4.34 5.86 0.97
C TYR A 74 -2.86 5.48 1.05
N ILE A 75 -2.23 5.30 -0.12
CA ILE A 75 -0.88 4.75 -0.25
C ILE A 75 0.05 5.79 -0.87
N ASN A 76 1.11 6.12 -0.13
CA ASN A 76 2.27 6.85 -0.60
C ASN A 76 3.53 6.15 -0.09
N SER A 77 3.92 5.05 -0.73
CA SER A 77 4.94 4.15 -0.23
C SER A 77 5.94 3.72 -1.30
N PRO A 78 7.25 3.75 -1.00
CA PRO A 78 8.27 3.14 -1.84
C PRO A 78 8.30 1.60 -1.74
N GLY A 79 7.40 1.00 -0.95
CA GLY A 79 7.42 -0.42 -0.61
C GLY A 79 8.30 -0.71 0.60
N GLY A 80 8.75 -1.96 0.74
CA GLY A 80 9.56 -2.39 1.88
C GLY A 80 9.50 -3.90 2.08
N SER A 81 9.39 -4.33 3.35
CA SER A 81 9.36 -5.74 3.73
C SER A 81 8.18 -6.49 3.08
N VAL A 82 8.50 -7.61 2.42
CA VAL A 82 7.51 -8.48 1.76
C VAL A 82 6.57 -9.08 2.79
N THR A 83 7.08 -9.63 3.88
CA THR A 83 6.26 -10.27 4.93
C THR A 83 5.33 -9.28 5.61
N ALA A 84 5.81 -8.08 5.91
CA ALA A 84 5.00 -7.01 6.48
C ALA A 84 3.88 -6.58 5.51
N GLY A 85 4.21 -6.44 4.22
CA GLY A 85 3.20 -6.13 3.20
C GLY A 85 2.19 -7.27 3.00
N MET A 86 2.61 -8.53 3.10
CA MET A 86 1.70 -9.68 3.03
C MET A 86 0.71 -9.70 4.19
N ALA A 87 1.10 -9.29 5.40
CA ALA A 87 0.17 -9.16 6.52
C ALA A 87 -0.95 -8.13 6.25
N ILE A 88 -0.59 -6.99 5.64
CA ILE A 88 -1.59 -6.01 5.20
C ILE A 88 -2.48 -6.61 4.10
N TYR A 89 -1.86 -7.21 3.08
CA TYR A 89 -2.57 -7.82 1.94
C TYR A 89 -3.61 -8.84 2.42
N ASP A 90 -3.20 -9.81 3.23
CA ASP A 90 -4.10 -10.87 3.72
C ASP A 90 -5.23 -10.27 4.57
N THR A 91 -4.94 -9.26 5.39
CA THR A 91 -5.97 -8.55 6.17
C THR A 91 -6.97 -7.84 5.25
N MET A 92 -6.51 -7.17 4.19
CA MET A 92 -7.41 -6.52 3.22
C MET A 92 -8.35 -7.53 2.54
N GLN A 93 -7.88 -8.74 2.25
CA GLN A 93 -8.71 -9.78 1.64
C GLN A 93 -9.59 -10.53 2.66
N PHE A 94 -9.20 -10.52 3.94
CA PHE A 94 -9.86 -11.26 5.01
C PHE A 94 -11.07 -10.52 5.57
N ILE A 95 -10.96 -9.21 5.76
CA ILE A 95 -12.03 -8.41 6.36
C ILE A 95 -13.25 -8.31 5.42
N LYS A 96 -14.44 -8.17 6.01
CA LYS A 96 -15.69 -8.05 5.25
C LYS A 96 -15.82 -6.74 4.43
N PRO A 97 -15.40 -5.56 4.93
CA PRO A 97 -15.48 -4.33 4.15
C PRO A 97 -14.67 -4.37 2.86
N ASP A 98 -15.20 -3.75 1.81
CA ASP A 98 -14.38 -3.44 0.64
C ASP A 98 -13.29 -2.42 1.01
N VAL A 99 -12.04 -2.74 0.65
CA VAL A 99 -10.92 -1.81 0.78
C VAL A 99 -10.69 -1.08 -0.54
N SER A 100 -11.15 0.16 -0.62
CA SER A 100 -10.79 1.06 -1.72
C SER A 100 -9.37 1.56 -1.53
N THR A 101 -8.57 1.57 -2.59
CA THR A 101 -7.17 2.00 -2.52
C THR A 101 -6.95 3.26 -3.35
N LEU A 102 -6.13 4.19 -2.87
CA LEU A 102 -5.79 5.42 -3.59
C LEU A 102 -4.29 5.69 -3.50
N CYS A 103 -3.62 5.81 -4.65
CA CYS A 103 -2.24 6.26 -4.70
C CYS A 103 -2.16 7.79 -4.68
N THR A 104 -1.45 8.33 -3.68
CA THR A 104 -1.21 9.76 -3.50
C THR A 104 0.29 10.06 -3.52
N GLY A 105 0.90 10.09 -4.71
CA GLY A 105 2.33 10.32 -4.88
C GLY A 105 3.03 9.12 -5.51
N GLN A 106 3.37 8.09 -4.73
CA GLN A 106 3.94 6.86 -5.29
C GLN A 106 3.39 5.58 -4.66
N ALA A 107 3.32 4.53 -5.46
CA ALA A 107 3.10 3.17 -5.02
C ALA A 107 4.12 2.27 -5.74
N ALA A 108 5.19 1.92 -5.04
CA ALA A 108 6.29 1.14 -5.61
C ALA A 108 6.48 -0.18 -4.85
N SER A 109 6.93 -1.23 -5.54
CA SER A 109 7.22 -2.54 -4.92
C SER A 109 5.99 -3.05 -4.14
N MET A 110 6.13 -3.38 -2.85
CA MET A 110 4.99 -3.75 -2.00
C MET A 110 3.88 -2.69 -1.93
N GLY A 111 4.19 -1.41 -2.08
CA GLY A 111 3.18 -0.35 -2.18
C GLY A 111 2.32 -0.50 -3.44
N ALA A 112 2.92 -0.89 -4.58
CA ALA A 112 2.20 -1.15 -5.82
C ALA A 112 1.30 -2.39 -5.71
N LEU A 113 1.79 -3.45 -5.07
CA LEU A 113 1.01 -4.67 -4.83
C LEU A 113 -0.21 -4.37 -3.96
N LEU A 114 -0.02 -3.67 -2.84
CA LEU A 114 -1.12 -3.30 -1.94
C LEU A 114 -2.14 -2.38 -2.62
N LEU A 115 -1.69 -1.43 -3.44
CA LEU A 115 -2.60 -0.61 -4.24
C LEU A 115 -3.44 -1.48 -5.18
N THR A 116 -2.79 -2.41 -5.88
CA THR A 116 -3.41 -3.30 -6.86
C THR A 116 -4.40 -4.29 -6.24
N ALA A 117 -4.18 -4.62 -4.97
CA ALA A 117 -5.00 -5.56 -4.17
C ALA A 117 -6.27 -4.95 -3.57
N GLY A 118 -6.56 -3.66 -3.83
CA GLY A 118 -7.82 -3.05 -3.46
C GLY A 118 -9.02 -3.71 -4.15
N ALA A 119 -10.21 -3.50 -3.60
CA ALA A 119 -11.45 -4.04 -4.15
C ALA A 119 -11.63 -3.61 -5.61
N LYS A 120 -12.00 -4.57 -6.47
CA LYS A 120 -12.13 -4.36 -7.92
C LYS A 120 -13.12 -3.23 -8.23
N GLY A 121 -12.73 -2.29 -9.08
CA GLY A 121 -13.51 -1.09 -9.40
C GLY A 121 -13.32 0.06 -8.40
N LYS A 122 -12.56 -0.15 -7.32
CA LYS A 122 -12.30 0.84 -6.25
C LYS A 122 -10.80 1.11 -6.04
N ARG A 123 -9.97 0.83 -7.05
CA ARG A 123 -8.52 1.10 -7.05
C ARG A 123 -8.22 2.37 -7.85
N PHE A 124 -7.65 3.36 -7.20
CA PHE A 124 -7.54 4.71 -7.75
C PHE A 124 -6.12 5.24 -7.70
N VAL A 125 -5.84 6.20 -8.57
CA VAL A 125 -4.54 6.89 -8.66
C VAL A 125 -4.75 8.37 -8.97
N LEU A 126 -3.99 9.25 -8.31
CA LEU A 126 -3.97 10.68 -8.69
C LEU A 126 -3.11 10.89 -9.95
N PRO A 127 -3.37 11.91 -10.80
CA PRO A 127 -2.80 12.04 -12.14
C PRO A 127 -1.27 12.06 -12.18
N ASN A 128 -0.63 12.70 -11.21
CA ASN A 128 0.83 12.83 -11.16
C ASN A 128 1.51 11.69 -10.37
N SER A 129 0.74 10.71 -9.89
CA SER A 129 1.32 9.63 -9.13
C SER A 129 2.07 8.65 -10.02
N ARG A 130 3.06 7.99 -9.41
CA ARG A 130 3.91 7.01 -10.09
C ARG A 130 3.74 5.64 -9.48
N MET A 131 3.65 4.64 -10.33
CA MET A 131 3.68 3.24 -9.92
C MET A 131 4.99 2.59 -10.35
N MET A 132 5.48 1.65 -9.57
CA MET A 132 6.66 0.86 -9.93
C MET A 132 6.48 -0.58 -9.47
N ILE A 133 6.66 -1.53 -10.39
CA ILE A 133 6.67 -2.96 -10.09
C ILE A 133 8.05 -3.54 -10.43
N HIS A 134 8.49 -4.51 -9.62
CA HIS A 134 9.74 -5.24 -9.80
C HIS A 134 9.67 -6.55 -9.00
N GLN A 135 10.61 -7.45 -9.23
CA GLN A 135 10.78 -8.68 -8.45
C GLN A 135 11.27 -8.36 -7.02
N PRO A 136 11.04 -9.24 -6.02
CA PRO A 136 11.52 -9.00 -4.67
C PRO A 136 13.04 -8.92 -4.62
N LEU A 137 13.55 -8.03 -3.77
CA LEU A 137 14.97 -7.90 -3.47
C LEU A 137 15.27 -8.59 -2.15
N GLY A 138 16.39 -9.32 -2.12
CA GLY A 138 16.88 -9.97 -0.91
C GLY A 138 18.37 -10.27 -1.04
N GLY A 139 18.98 -10.61 0.09
CA GLY A 139 20.40 -10.97 0.15
C GLY A 139 20.67 -11.78 1.40
N PHE A 140 21.54 -12.77 1.28
CA PHE A 140 21.93 -13.64 2.38
C PHE A 140 23.39 -14.05 2.24
N GLN A 141 24.07 -14.29 3.37
CA GLN A 141 25.45 -14.77 3.44
C GLN A 141 25.51 -15.85 4.53
N GLY A 142 26.20 -16.96 4.27
CA GLY A 142 26.27 -18.08 5.21
C GLY A 142 26.84 -19.34 4.58
N GLN A 143 26.54 -20.50 5.15
CA GLN A 143 26.94 -21.78 4.59
C GLN A 143 26.22 -22.04 3.26
N ALA A 144 26.78 -22.91 2.41
CA ALA A 144 26.19 -23.24 1.12
C ALA A 144 24.73 -23.73 1.25
N SER A 145 24.43 -24.56 2.25
CA SER A 145 23.08 -25.04 2.53
C SER A 145 22.12 -23.93 2.90
N ASP A 146 22.56 -22.96 3.71
CA ASP A 146 21.72 -21.81 4.11
C ASP A 146 21.44 -20.89 2.91
N ILE A 147 22.44 -20.65 2.07
CA ILE A 147 22.29 -19.90 0.82
C ILE A 147 21.25 -20.57 -0.08
N GLU A 148 21.30 -21.90 -0.23
CA GLU A 148 20.31 -22.63 -1.02
C GLU A 148 18.88 -22.47 -0.46
N ILE A 149 18.71 -22.57 0.86
CA ILE A 149 17.42 -22.38 1.53
C ILE A 149 16.85 -20.99 1.24
N HIS A 150 17.66 -19.94 1.42
CA HIS A 150 17.22 -18.56 1.19
C HIS A 150 16.99 -18.26 -0.31
N ALA A 151 17.75 -18.87 -1.21
CA ALA A 151 17.52 -18.76 -2.65
C ALA A 151 16.18 -19.40 -3.06
N ARG A 152 15.82 -20.55 -2.50
CA ARG A 152 14.51 -21.17 -2.73
C ARG A 152 13.36 -20.29 -2.20
N GLU A 153 13.54 -19.70 -1.02
CA GLU A 153 12.52 -18.83 -0.42
C GLU A 153 12.26 -17.57 -1.25
N ILE A 154 13.31 -16.87 -1.72
CA ILE A 154 13.09 -15.66 -2.53
C ILE A 154 12.44 -15.98 -3.88
N LEU A 155 12.74 -17.14 -4.47
CA LEU A 155 12.08 -17.61 -5.70
C LEU A 155 10.61 -17.93 -5.45
N TYR A 156 10.30 -18.59 -4.34
CA TYR A 156 8.92 -18.85 -3.90
C TYR A 156 8.15 -17.53 -3.71
N LEU A 157 8.71 -16.55 -3.01
CA LEU A 157 8.09 -15.25 -2.83
C LEU A 157 7.88 -14.53 -4.17
N ARG A 158 8.86 -14.58 -5.08
CA ARG A 158 8.73 -13.99 -6.42
C ARG A 158 7.53 -14.59 -7.18
N GLU A 159 7.42 -15.91 -7.19
CA GLU A 159 6.31 -16.61 -7.83
C GLU A 159 4.97 -16.21 -7.19
N LYS A 160 4.90 -16.21 -5.86
CA LYS A 160 3.69 -15.85 -5.12
C LYS A 160 3.21 -14.42 -5.40
N LEU A 161 4.14 -13.46 -5.41
CA LEU A 161 3.81 -12.06 -5.69
C LEU A 161 3.34 -11.87 -7.14
N ASN A 162 3.94 -12.59 -8.08
CA ASN A 162 3.52 -12.57 -9.48
C ASN A 162 2.12 -13.15 -9.68
N GLU A 163 1.77 -14.24 -8.98
CA GLU A 163 0.43 -14.82 -8.97
C GLU A 163 -0.61 -13.84 -8.42
N ILE A 164 -0.31 -13.18 -7.30
CA ILE A 164 -1.18 -12.18 -6.68
C ILE A 164 -1.43 -11.01 -7.66
N MET A 165 -0.37 -10.46 -8.24
CA MET A 165 -0.52 -9.37 -9.22
C MET A 165 -1.26 -9.83 -10.48
N ALA A 166 -1.01 -11.05 -10.98
CA ALA A 166 -1.73 -11.62 -12.11
C ALA A 166 -3.24 -11.73 -11.81
N HIS A 167 -3.60 -12.20 -10.61
CA HIS A 167 -4.98 -12.29 -10.16
C HIS A 167 -5.70 -10.93 -10.19
N HIS A 168 -5.09 -9.91 -9.60
CA HIS A 168 -5.71 -8.58 -9.48
C HIS A 168 -5.70 -7.77 -10.78
N THR A 169 -4.70 -7.95 -11.64
CA THR A 169 -4.60 -7.25 -12.92
C THR A 169 -5.36 -7.96 -14.05
N GLY A 170 -5.62 -9.27 -13.91
CA GLY A 170 -6.16 -10.12 -14.96
C GLY A 170 -5.14 -10.47 -16.06
N LYS A 171 -3.86 -10.11 -15.91
CA LYS A 171 -2.80 -10.48 -16.84
C LYS A 171 -2.29 -11.90 -16.57
N PRO A 172 -1.77 -12.61 -17.58
CA PRO A 172 -1.09 -13.88 -17.36
C PRO A 172 0.13 -13.71 -16.44
N VAL A 173 0.39 -14.69 -15.57
CA VAL A 173 1.57 -14.72 -14.68
C VAL A 173 2.87 -14.52 -15.45
N ALA A 174 2.99 -15.08 -16.66
CA ALA A 174 4.17 -14.90 -17.51
C ALA A 174 4.41 -13.43 -17.92
N THR A 175 3.34 -12.67 -18.18
CA THR A 175 3.44 -11.24 -18.48
C THR A 175 3.90 -10.48 -17.23
N ILE A 176 3.33 -10.76 -16.07
CA ILE A 176 3.76 -10.15 -14.81
C ILE A 176 5.23 -10.47 -14.52
N ALA A 177 5.65 -11.73 -14.67
CA ALA A 177 7.04 -12.14 -14.44
C ALA A 177 8.02 -11.40 -15.36
N ASN A 178 7.69 -11.24 -16.64
CA ASN A 178 8.51 -10.47 -17.57
C ASN A 178 8.58 -8.99 -17.19
N ASP A 179 7.42 -8.41 -16.90
CA ASP A 179 7.28 -6.96 -16.68
C ASP A 179 7.76 -6.53 -15.28
N THR A 180 8.08 -7.48 -14.40
CA THR A 180 8.70 -7.28 -13.07
C THR A 180 10.17 -7.68 -13.01
N GLU A 181 10.75 -8.22 -14.08
CA GLU A 181 12.16 -8.66 -14.08
C GLU A 181 13.14 -7.51 -13.77
N ARG A 182 12.76 -6.28 -14.10
CA ARG A 182 13.45 -5.04 -13.76
C ARG A 182 12.43 -4.01 -13.29
N ASP A 183 12.92 -2.94 -12.67
CA ASP A 183 12.09 -1.79 -12.29
C ASP A 183 11.30 -1.29 -13.49
N ASN A 184 9.97 -1.39 -13.39
CA ASN A 184 9.05 -0.98 -14.43
C ASN A 184 8.16 0.14 -13.89
N PHE A 185 8.48 1.37 -14.27
CA PHE A 185 7.77 2.56 -13.83
C PHE A 185 6.63 2.93 -14.78
N MET A 186 5.48 3.26 -14.19
CA MET A 186 4.26 3.62 -14.91
C MET A 186 3.72 4.98 -14.43
N SER A 187 3.19 5.76 -15.37
CA SER A 187 2.28 6.88 -15.07
C SER A 187 0.94 6.36 -14.54
N ALA A 188 0.10 7.27 -14.04
CA ALA A 188 -1.26 6.96 -13.63
C ALA A 188 -2.07 6.28 -14.76
N GLU A 189 -1.99 6.80 -15.98
CA GLU A 189 -2.70 6.28 -17.15
C GLU A 189 -2.15 4.92 -17.60
N GLN A 190 -0.83 4.75 -17.55
CA GLN A 190 -0.18 3.47 -17.85
C GLN A 190 -0.59 2.42 -16.83
N ALA A 191 -0.68 2.77 -15.54
CA ALA A 191 -1.12 1.88 -14.49
C ALA A 191 -2.58 1.42 -14.65
N VAL A 192 -3.48 2.33 -15.05
CA VAL A 192 -4.87 1.98 -15.40
C VAL A 192 -4.89 1.05 -16.62
N SER A 193 -4.17 1.39 -17.68
CA SER A 193 -4.09 0.57 -18.89
C SER A 193 -3.49 -0.82 -18.63
N TYR A 194 -2.59 -0.93 -17.66
CA TYR A 194 -2.00 -2.18 -17.22
C TYR A 194 -2.93 -3.00 -16.31
N GLY A 195 -3.96 -2.38 -15.71
CA GLY A 195 -4.88 -3.02 -14.79
C GLY A 195 -4.39 -3.05 -13.33
N LEU A 196 -3.35 -2.29 -12.98
CA LEU A 196 -2.91 -2.13 -11.58
C LEU A 196 -3.94 -1.34 -10.77
N VAL A 197 -4.61 -0.38 -11.41
CA VAL A 197 -5.69 0.42 -10.83
C VAL A 197 -6.85 0.52 -11.82
N ASP A 198 -8.02 0.92 -11.34
CA ASP A 198 -9.23 1.01 -12.16
C ASP A 198 -9.41 2.39 -12.81
N LYS A 199 -9.05 3.47 -12.11
CA LYS A 199 -9.30 4.83 -12.60
C LYS A 199 -8.31 5.87 -12.08
N VAL A 200 -7.96 6.81 -12.96
CA VAL A 200 -7.31 8.06 -12.57
C VAL A 200 -8.38 9.03 -12.08
N ILE A 201 -8.24 9.55 -10.86
CA ILE A 201 -9.17 10.56 -10.30
C ILE A 201 -8.48 11.92 -10.19
N ALA A 202 -8.94 12.92 -10.94
CA ALA A 202 -8.37 14.26 -10.94
C ALA A 202 -9.03 15.18 -9.92
N SER A 203 -10.30 14.89 -9.58
CA SER A 203 -11.12 15.65 -8.65
C SER A 203 -12.04 14.73 -7.86
N ARG A 204 -12.62 15.24 -6.77
CA ARG A 204 -13.60 14.49 -5.97
C ARG A 204 -14.86 14.13 -6.74
N ALA A 205 -15.20 14.89 -7.78
CA ALA A 205 -16.35 14.59 -8.64
C ALA A 205 -16.13 13.31 -9.46
N ASP A 206 -14.87 12.89 -9.67
CA ASP A 206 -14.53 11.68 -10.42
C ASP A 206 -14.65 10.40 -9.57
N ALA A 207 -14.69 10.54 -8.25
CA ALA A 207 -14.78 9.45 -7.28
C ALA A 207 -16.23 9.18 -6.79
N ALA A 208 -17.20 9.99 -7.26
CA ALA A 208 -18.62 9.87 -6.95
C ALA A 208 -19.35 8.91 -7.90
#